data_AF-A0A819MVN6-F1
#
_entry.id   AF-A0A819MVN6-F1
#
_cell.length_a   1.000
_cell.length_b   1.000
_cell.length_c   1.000
_cell.angle_alpha   90.00
_cell.angle_beta   90.00
_cell.angle_gamma   90.00
#
_symmetry.space_group_name_H-M   'P 1'
#
loop_
_entity.id
_entity.type
_entity.pdbx_description
1 polymer ?
#
loop_
_entity_poly.entity_id
_entity_poly.type
_entity_poly.pdbx_seq_one_letter_code
_entity_poly.pdbx_strand_id
1 'polypeptide(L)'
;MTSTNEHNSSNIYLVDYFIFCPLLCEKEGQEHRKILYYYPSNVDIDRQIRTIGYCEGLVKFTETFSFDDPCECVHLQKTRLLFYKVENDISLAMTLHVPNVERKKNEKLLIEYCDEHINDRLMLSILKMSYRYFILQHGTMSALDQHNDIEVLKNVLEEYFNK
;
A
#
# COMPACT_ATOMS: atom_id res chain seq x y z
N MET A 1 -10.43 40.23 -20.61
CA MET A 1 -10.76 38.83 -20.98
C MET A 1 -9.88 37.91 -20.16
N THR A 2 -10.29 37.62 -18.92
CA THR A 2 -9.62 36.63 -18.06
C THR A 2 -10.11 35.26 -18.49
N SER A 3 -9.36 34.61 -19.38
CA SER A 3 -9.55 33.21 -19.70
C SER A 3 -9.33 32.41 -18.42
N THR A 4 -10.42 31.92 -17.83
CA THR A 4 -10.38 30.89 -16.81
C THR A 4 -9.71 29.66 -17.42
N ASN A 5 -8.42 29.48 -17.17
CA ASN A 5 -7.75 28.21 -17.43
C ASN A 5 -8.45 27.18 -16.53
N GLU A 6 -9.26 26.32 -17.14
CA GLU A 6 -9.78 25.13 -16.46
C GLU A 6 -8.57 24.25 -16.10
N HIS A 7 -8.14 24.35 -14.85
CA HIS A 7 -7.14 23.48 -14.27
C HIS A 7 -7.87 22.20 -13.85
N ASN A 8 -7.68 21.12 -14.60
CA ASN A 8 -8.12 19.81 -14.15
C ASN A 8 -7.11 19.34 -13.11
N SER A 9 -7.55 19.21 -11.86
CA SER A 9 -6.73 18.74 -10.74
C SER A 9 -7.25 17.41 -10.23
N SER A 10 -6.39 16.41 -10.13
CA SER A 10 -6.72 15.13 -9.49
C SER A 10 -6.57 15.21 -7.97
N ASN A 11 -7.39 14.43 -7.27
CA ASN A 11 -7.32 14.30 -5.81
C ASN A 11 -6.36 13.19 -5.38
N ILE A 12 -6.03 13.15 -4.08
CA ILE A 12 -5.40 11.98 -3.46
C ILE A 12 -6.44 10.87 -3.46
N TYR A 13 -6.04 9.68 -3.91
CA TYR A 13 -6.87 8.47 -3.76
C TYR A 13 -6.00 7.25 -3.52
N LEU A 14 -6.59 6.24 -2.88
CA LEU A 14 -5.97 4.94 -2.66
C LEU A 14 -5.89 4.17 -3.98
N VAL A 15 -4.69 3.76 -4.36
CA VAL A 15 -4.44 2.94 -5.56
C VAL A 15 -4.49 1.46 -5.18
N ASP A 16 -3.70 1.08 -4.18
CA ASP A 16 -3.62 -0.29 -3.69
C ASP A 16 -3.51 -0.26 -2.16
N TYR A 17 -4.16 -1.19 -1.47
CA TYR A 17 -3.91 -1.50 -0.05
C TYR A 17 -3.79 -3.01 0.06
N PHE A 18 -2.73 -3.49 0.70
CA PHE A 18 -2.48 -4.93 0.76
C PHE A 18 -1.76 -5.32 2.04
N ILE A 19 -1.99 -6.57 2.41
CA ILE A 19 -1.38 -7.21 3.57
C ILE A 19 -0.66 -8.44 3.06
N PHE A 20 0.61 -8.58 3.43
CA PHE A 20 1.44 -9.65 2.92
C PHE A 20 2.39 -10.20 3.98
N CYS A 21 2.75 -11.47 3.84
CA CYS A 21 3.73 -12.15 4.67
C CYS A 21 4.74 -12.87 3.77
N PRO A 22 5.98 -12.37 3.64
CA PRO A 22 7.00 -12.99 2.81
C PRO A 22 7.30 -14.46 3.15
N LEU A 23 7.13 -14.84 4.42
CA LEU A 23 7.43 -16.19 4.91
C LEU A 23 6.49 -17.28 4.35
N LEU A 24 5.33 -16.91 3.81
CA LEU A 24 4.37 -17.87 3.22
C LEU A 24 4.81 -18.40 1.83
N CYS A 25 5.88 -17.85 1.27
CA CYS A 25 6.44 -18.29 -0.01
C CYS A 25 7.73 -19.06 0.21
N GLU A 26 7.62 -20.39 0.15
CA GLU A 26 8.77 -21.28 0.35
C GLU A 26 9.61 -21.50 -0.92
N LYS A 27 9.00 -21.36 -2.09
CA LYS A 27 9.59 -21.72 -3.40
C LYS A 27 9.17 -20.75 -4.48
N GLU A 28 10.03 -20.62 -5.50
CA GLU A 28 9.71 -19.90 -6.74
C GLU A 28 8.43 -20.47 -7.38
N GLY A 29 7.55 -19.58 -7.84
CA GLY A 29 6.21 -19.92 -8.36
C GLY A 29 5.11 -19.96 -7.29
N GLN A 30 5.43 -19.69 -6.02
CA GLN A 30 4.45 -19.60 -4.92
C GLN A 30 4.24 -18.17 -4.41
N GLU A 31 4.59 -17.15 -5.19
CA GLU A 31 4.57 -15.75 -4.76
C GLU A 31 3.17 -15.28 -4.35
N HIS A 32 2.12 -15.81 -4.98
CA HIS A 32 0.72 -15.57 -4.60
C HIS A 32 0.41 -15.94 -3.15
N ARG A 33 1.16 -16.86 -2.53
CA ARG A 33 0.94 -17.26 -1.13
C ARG A 33 1.31 -16.17 -0.14
N LYS A 34 2.18 -15.23 -0.52
CA LYS A 34 2.53 -14.08 0.33
C LYS A 34 1.33 -13.17 0.59
N ILE A 35 0.31 -13.22 -0.27
CA ILE A 35 -0.82 -12.29 -0.25
C ILE A 35 -1.84 -12.76 0.78
N LEU A 36 -2.04 -11.95 1.82
CA LEU A 36 -3.07 -12.17 2.84
C LEU A 36 -4.35 -11.39 2.52
N TYR A 37 -4.21 -10.21 1.91
CA TYR A 37 -5.32 -9.36 1.48
C TYR A 37 -4.84 -8.40 0.38
N TYR A 38 -5.71 -8.10 -0.60
CA TYR A 38 -5.41 -7.11 -1.62
C TYR A 38 -6.67 -6.33 -2.02
N TYR A 39 -6.59 -5.00 -1.92
CA TYR A 39 -7.59 -4.07 -2.39
C TYR A 39 -7.01 -3.16 -3.48
N PRO A 40 -7.73 -2.92 -4.59
CA PRO A 40 -9.04 -3.50 -4.90
C PRO A 40 -8.93 -4.97 -5.37
N SER A 41 -9.94 -5.78 -5.01
CA SER A 41 -9.92 -7.23 -5.22
C SER A 41 -10.05 -7.66 -6.69
N ASN A 42 -10.44 -6.75 -7.57
CA ASN A 42 -10.55 -7.00 -9.02
C ASN A 42 -9.21 -6.87 -9.77
N VAL A 43 -8.12 -6.58 -9.08
CA VAL A 43 -6.77 -6.53 -9.66
C VAL A 43 -6.31 -7.96 -9.96
N ASP A 44 -5.85 -8.18 -11.18
CA ASP A 44 -5.29 -9.46 -11.61
C ASP A 44 -4.14 -9.95 -10.70
N ILE A 45 -4.12 -11.26 -10.42
CA ILE A 45 -3.20 -11.87 -9.46
C ILE A 45 -1.72 -11.62 -9.83
N ASP A 46 -1.36 -11.65 -11.11
CA ASP A 46 0.02 -11.40 -11.53
C ASP A 46 0.41 -9.95 -11.26
N ARG A 47 -0.54 -9.01 -11.37
CA ARG A 47 -0.29 -7.61 -10.98
C ARG A 47 -0.13 -7.48 -9.47
N GLN A 48 -0.93 -8.16 -8.66
CA GLN A 48 -0.79 -8.14 -7.20
C GLN A 48 0.59 -8.66 -6.77
N ILE A 49 1.02 -9.81 -7.33
CA ILE A 49 2.34 -10.41 -7.10
C ILE A 49 3.45 -9.42 -7.45
N ARG A 50 3.37 -8.75 -8.61
CA ARG A 50 4.37 -7.76 -9.02
C ARG A 50 4.42 -6.56 -8.07
N THR A 51 3.27 -6.03 -7.65
CA THR A 51 3.21 -4.90 -6.71
C THR A 51 3.86 -5.26 -5.38
N ILE A 52 3.52 -6.43 -4.82
CA ILE A 52 4.07 -6.91 -3.55
C ILE A 52 5.57 -7.18 -3.68
N GLY A 53 6.01 -7.85 -4.75
CA GLY A 53 7.42 -8.12 -4.98
C GLY A 53 8.27 -6.84 -5.13
N TYR A 54 7.73 -5.81 -5.78
CA TYR A 54 8.37 -4.50 -5.87
C TYR A 54 8.51 -3.83 -4.50
N CYS A 55 7.43 -3.83 -3.71
CA CYS A 55 7.43 -3.24 -2.37
C CYS A 55 8.35 -3.99 -1.40
N GLU A 56 8.30 -5.32 -1.40
CA GLU A 56 9.20 -6.18 -0.62
C GLU A 56 10.67 -5.92 -1.00
N GLY A 57 10.96 -5.81 -2.29
CA GLY A 57 12.30 -5.48 -2.78
C GLY A 57 12.79 -4.11 -2.30
N LEU A 58 11.93 -3.09 -2.32
CA LEU A 58 12.26 -1.76 -1.79
C LEU A 58 12.57 -1.80 -0.29
N VAL A 59 11.70 -2.43 0.51
CA VAL A 59 11.89 -2.54 1.96
C VAL A 59 13.20 -3.26 2.26
N LYS A 60 13.43 -4.43 1.65
CA LYS A 60 14.68 -5.20 1.81
C LYS A 60 15.91 -4.42 1.37
N PHE A 61 15.82 -3.67 0.28
CA PHE A 61 16.91 -2.81 -0.17
C PHE A 61 17.23 -1.74 0.88
N THR A 62 16.23 -1.07 1.43
CA THR A 62 16.45 -0.03 2.45
C THR A 62 16.98 -0.56 3.77
N GLU A 63 16.60 -1.78 4.18
CA GLU A 63 17.13 -2.46 5.38
C GLU A 63 18.65 -2.67 5.31
N THR A 64 19.24 -2.71 4.10
CA THR A 64 20.71 -2.83 3.96
C THR A 64 21.47 -1.56 4.38
N PHE A 65 20.78 -0.42 4.47
CA PHE A 65 21.37 0.88 4.83
C PHE A 65 20.93 1.37 6.22
N SER A 66 19.80 0.89 6.73
CA SER A 66 19.24 1.26 8.02
C SER A 66 18.70 0.02 8.74
N PHE A 67 19.45 -0.46 9.75
CA PHE A 67 19.09 -1.67 10.50
C PHE A 67 17.96 -1.44 11.50
N ASP A 68 17.97 -0.29 12.18
CA ASP A 68 17.05 -0.01 13.30
C ASP A 68 15.80 0.78 12.90
N ASP A 69 15.82 1.42 11.73
CA ASP A 69 14.71 2.24 11.22
C ASP A 69 14.17 1.64 9.90
N PRO A 70 13.08 0.85 9.96
CA PRO A 70 12.47 0.28 8.77
C PRO A 70 11.92 1.39 7.88
N CYS A 71 11.98 1.19 6.56
CA CYS A 71 11.39 2.12 5.61
C CYS A 71 9.87 2.17 5.77
N GLU A 72 9.33 3.31 6.21
CA GLU A 72 7.90 3.52 6.36
C GLU A 72 7.26 4.22 5.15
N CYS A 73 8.06 4.86 4.29
CA CYS A 73 7.55 5.65 3.18
C CYS A 73 8.54 5.79 2.01
N VAL A 74 8.03 5.71 0.77
CA VAL A 74 8.78 5.98 -0.46
C VAL A 74 7.99 6.94 -1.36
N HIS A 75 8.64 8.01 -1.79
CA HIS A 75 8.08 9.01 -2.71
C HIS A 75 8.47 8.65 -4.14
N LEU A 76 7.46 8.42 -4.97
CA LEU A 76 7.61 8.31 -6.42
C LEU A 76 6.91 9.50 -7.08
N GLN A 77 7.22 9.76 -8.35
CA GLN A 77 6.66 10.92 -9.05
C GLN A 77 5.12 10.93 -9.05
N LYS A 78 4.50 9.77 -9.21
CA LYS A 78 3.03 9.64 -9.37
C LYS A 78 2.34 9.03 -8.16
N THR A 79 3.11 8.43 -7.25
CA THR A 79 2.56 7.64 -6.15
C THR A 79 3.38 7.79 -4.89
N ARG A 80 2.72 7.61 -3.75
CA ARG A 80 3.34 7.49 -2.43
C ARG A 80 3.13 6.08 -1.92
N LEU A 81 4.20 5.40 -1.54
CA LEU A 81 4.15 4.07 -0.93
C LEU A 81 4.36 4.22 0.56
N LEU A 82 3.51 3.57 1.35
CA LEU A 82 3.61 3.56 2.81
C LEU A 82 3.63 2.12 3.30
N PHE A 83 4.50 1.86 4.27
CA PHE A 83 4.75 0.53 4.81
C PHE A 83 4.59 0.53 6.31
N TYR A 84 4.00 -0.53 6.83
CA TYR A 84 3.89 -0.76 8.26
C TYR A 84 4.06 -2.24 8.58
N LYS A 85 5.21 -2.59 9.15
CA LYS A 85 5.47 -3.94 9.67
C LYS A 85 4.72 -4.10 10.99
N VAL A 86 3.92 -5.17 11.08
CA VAL A 86 3.11 -5.46 12.27
C VAL A 86 3.73 -6.58 13.10
N GLU A 87 3.25 -7.81 12.98
CA GLU A 87 3.67 -8.96 13.78
C GLU A 87 4.13 -10.10 12.85
N ASN A 88 5.09 -10.93 13.30
CA ASN A 88 5.51 -12.16 12.62
C ASN A 88 5.78 -12.01 11.10
N ASP A 89 6.47 -10.94 10.72
CA ASP A 89 6.80 -10.61 9.32
C ASP A 89 5.59 -10.31 8.41
N ILE A 90 4.40 -10.15 9.00
CA ILE A 90 3.25 -9.57 8.32
C ILE A 90 3.47 -8.07 8.18
N SER A 91 3.23 -7.56 6.98
CA SER A 91 3.34 -6.14 6.64
C SER A 91 2.07 -5.66 5.97
N LEU A 92 1.65 -4.46 6.36
CA LEU A 92 0.62 -3.69 5.67
C LEU A 92 1.29 -2.67 4.78
N ALA A 93 0.73 -2.44 3.60
CA ALA A 93 1.20 -1.39 2.72
C ALA A 93 0.05 -0.73 1.99
N MET A 94 0.24 0.54 1.65
CA MET A 94 -0.68 1.25 0.77
C MET A 94 0.04 2.14 -0.22
N THR A 95 -0.53 2.22 -1.43
CA THR A 95 -0.10 3.09 -2.52
C THR A 95 -1.14 4.19 -2.68
N LEU A 96 -0.73 5.45 -2.55
CA LEU A 96 -1.57 6.61 -2.80
C LEU A 96 -1.19 7.25 -4.13
N HIS A 97 -2.18 7.71 -4.89
CA HIS A 97 -1.91 8.55 -6.06
C HIS A 97 -1.55 9.97 -5.60
N VAL A 98 -0.46 10.51 -6.14
CA VAL A 98 -0.03 11.89 -5.91
C VAL A 98 -0.90 12.82 -6.76
N PRO A 99 -1.62 13.79 -6.16
CA PRO A 99 -2.40 14.78 -6.88
C PRO A 99 -1.60 15.42 -7.99
N ASN A 100 -2.24 15.71 -9.11
CA ASN A 100 -1.61 16.43 -10.21
C ASN A 100 -2.52 17.49 -10.78
N VAL A 101 -1.91 18.49 -11.39
CA VAL A 101 -2.59 19.59 -12.08
C VAL A 101 -2.18 19.54 -13.55
N GLU A 102 -3.18 19.52 -14.41
CA GLU A 102 -2.99 19.64 -15.85
C GLU A 102 -2.96 21.12 -16.25
N ARG A 103 -1.94 21.49 -17.03
CA ARG A 103 -1.77 22.85 -17.58
C ARG A 103 -1.56 22.75 -19.08
N LYS A 104 -2.33 23.52 -19.85
CA LYS A 104 -2.06 23.73 -21.27
C LYS A 104 -1.16 24.94 -21.45
N LYS A 105 0.03 24.74 -22.02
CA LYS A 105 0.96 25.83 -22.38
C LYS A 105 1.46 25.60 -23.79
N ASN A 106 1.22 26.57 -24.68
CA ASN A 106 1.64 26.53 -26.10
C ASN A 106 1.24 25.21 -26.79
N GLU A 107 -0.04 24.83 -26.70
CA GLU A 107 -0.62 23.59 -27.27
C GLU A 107 -0.08 22.26 -26.70
N LYS A 108 0.86 22.29 -25.75
CA LYS A 108 1.34 21.10 -25.03
C LYS A 108 0.63 20.94 -23.69
N LEU A 109 0.28 19.70 -23.36
CA LEU A 109 -0.22 19.31 -22.04
C LEU A 109 0.98 19.09 -21.11
N LEU A 110 1.00 19.82 -20.01
CA LEU A 110 1.96 19.65 -18.91
C LEU A 110 1.21 19.08 -17.69
N ILE A 111 1.75 18.04 -17.09
CA ILE A 111 1.22 17.43 -15.86
C ILE A 111 2.23 17.68 -14.74
N GLU A 112 1.81 18.43 -13.73
CA GLU A 112 2.62 18.72 -12.54
C GLU A 112 2.05 17.93 -11.36
N TYR A 113 2.87 17.09 -10.71
CA TYR A 113 2.47 16.32 -9.52
C TYR A 113 2.78 17.13 -8.26
N CYS A 114 1.81 17.27 -7.38
CA CYS A 114 1.85 18.05 -6.14
C CYS A 114 2.12 17.13 -4.95
N ASP A 115 3.38 16.71 -4.81
CA ASP A 115 3.88 15.83 -3.75
C ASP A 115 3.63 16.41 -2.34
N GLU A 116 3.71 17.74 -2.23
CA GLU A 116 3.52 18.51 -1.00
C GLU A 116 2.11 18.42 -0.42
N HIS A 117 1.13 17.96 -1.21
CA HIS A 117 -0.25 17.76 -0.74
C HIS A 117 -0.42 16.47 0.08
N ILE A 118 0.57 15.57 0.09
CA ILE A 118 0.54 14.35 0.90
C ILE A 118 1.39 14.53 2.15
N ASN A 119 0.76 14.38 3.32
CA ASN A 119 1.47 14.37 4.60
C ASN A 119 1.74 12.93 5.05
N ASP A 120 3.01 12.54 5.06
CA ASP A 120 3.44 11.17 5.41
C ASP A 120 2.98 10.72 6.79
N ARG A 121 3.15 11.58 7.80
CA ARG A 121 2.79 11.23 9.18
C ARG A 121 1.30 10.97 9.32
N LEU A 122 0.48 11.78 8.65
CA LEU A 122 -0.97 11.60 8.66
C LEU A 122 -1.35 10.31 7.94
N MET A 123 -0.83 10.07 6.74
CA MET A 123 -1.16 8.87 5.96
C MET A 123 -0.66 7.59 6.64
N LEU A 124 0.54 7.60 7.21
CA LEU A 124 1.06 6.51 8.02
C LEU A 124 0.22 6.28 9.28
N SER A 125 -0.28 7.35 9.92
CA SER A 125 -1.20 7.22 11.05
C SER A 125 -2.51 6.55 10.65
N ILE A 126 -3.03 6.85 9.46
CA ILE A 126 -4.22 6.19 8.91
C ILE A 126 -3.95 4.69 8.68
N LEU A 127 -2.81 4.33 8.07
CA LEU A 127 -2.40 2.94 7.87
C LEU A 127 -2.23 2.17 9.19
N LYS A 128 -1.58 2.78 10.18
CA LYS A 128 -1.42 2.17 11.51
C LYS A 128 -2.77 2.03 12.22
N MET A 129 -3.66 3.01 12.04
CA MET A 129 -4.98 3.01 12.67
C MET A 129 -5.91 1.97 12.07
N SER A 130 -5.83 1.68 10.76
CA SER A 130 -6.61 0.59 10.15
C SER A 130 -6.32 -0.76 10.82
N TYR A 131 -5.04 -1.05 11.11
CA TYR A 131 -4.63 -2.24 11.84
C TYR A 131 -5.09 -2.25 13.31
N ARG A 132 -5.00 -1.10 14.00
CA ARG A 132 -5.45 -1.00 15.40
C ARG A 132 -6.95 -1.28 15.54
N TYR A 133 -7.77 -0.80 14.60
CA TYR A 133 -9.20 -1.10 14.58
C TYR A 133 -9.48 -2.58 14.29
N PHE A 134 -8.69 -3.20 13.40
CA PHE A 134 -8.77 -4.64 13.15
C PHE A 134 -8.50 -5.43 14.44
N ILE A 135 -7.40 -5.12 15.14
CA ILE A 135 -7.04 -5.81 16.39
C ILE A 135 -8.13 -5.68 17.44
N LEU A 136 -8.76 -4.52 17.56
CA LEU A 136 -9.81 -4.29 18.56
C LEU A 136 -11.00 -5.25 18.38
N GLN A 137 -11.31 -5.66 17.14
CA GLN A 137 -12.45 -6.52 16.84
C GLN A 137 -12.09 -8.00 16.78
N HIS A 138 -10.89 -8.33 16.27
CA HIS A 138 -10.53 -9.70 15.92
C HIS A 138 -9.33 -10.26 16.70
N GLY A 139 -8.66 -9.44 17.51
CA GLY A 139 -7.35 -9.77 18.06
C GLY A 139 -6.25 -9.67 16.99
N THR A 140 -5.05 -10.13 17.32
CA THR A 140 -3.92 -9.97 16.41
C THR A 140 -3.93 -10.99 15.27
N MET A 141 -3.38 -10.63 14.11
CA MET A 141 -3.29 -11.55 12.96
C MET A 141 -2.49 -12.81 13.32
N SER A 142 -1.43 -12.66 14.13
CA SER A 142 -0.65 -13.79 14.62
C SER A 142 -1.47 -14.75 15.49
N ALA A 143 -2.40 -14.22 16.30
CA ALA A 143 -3.26 -15.05 17.14
C ALA A 143 -4.26 -15.86 16.29
N LEU A 144 -4.75 -15.27 15.19
CA LEU A 144 -5.64 -15.95 14.25
C LEU A 144 -4.90 -17.03 13.43
N ASP A 145 -3.61 -16.86 13.20
CA ASP A 145 -2.77 -17.84 12.49
C ASP A 145 -2.37 -19.07 13.34
N GLN A 146 -2.52 -19.01 14.68
CA GLN A 146 -2.12 -20.11 15.59
C GLN A 146 -2.85 -21.44 15.36
N HIS A 147 -3.96 -21.44 14.62
CA HIS A 147 -4.66 -22.66 14.21
C HIS A 147 -4.15 -23.26 12.89
N ASN A 148 -3.06 -22.75 12.31
CA ASN A 148 -2.52 -23.14 11.00
C ASN A 148 -3.52 -23.01 9.85
N ASP A 149 -4.54 -22.16 10.01
CA ASP A 149 -5.57 -21.95 8.99
C ASP A 149 -5.45 -20.54 8.40
N ILE A 150 -4.47 -20.41 7.50
CA ILE A 150 -4.21 -19.17 6.77
C ILE A 150 -5.42 -18.70 5.97
N GLU A 151 -6.29 -19.63 5.55
CA GLU A 151 -7.50 -19.32 4.80
C GLU A 151 -8.56 -18.68 5.71
N VAL A 152 -8.65 -19.10 6.98
CA VAL A 152 -9.46 -18.38 7.98
C VAL A 152 -8.97 -16.95 8.15
N LEU A 153 -7.66 -16.72 8.27
CA LEU A 153 -7.12 -15.37 8.36
C LEU A 153 -7.49 -14.53 7.13
N LYS A 154 -7.26 -15.05 5.91
CA LYS A 154 -7.63 -14.36 4.67
C LYS A 154 -9.12 -14.01 4.62
N ASN A 155 -10.00 -14.94 4.97
CA ASN A 155 -11.44 -14.71 5.00
C ASN A 155 -11.82 -13.60 5.97
N VAL A 156 -11.25 -13.60 7.18
CA VAL A 156 -11.47 -12.54 8.18
C VAL A 156 -10.99 -11.17 7.67
N LEU A 157 -9.84 -11.13 6.99
CA LEU A 157 -9.31 -9.89 6.40
C LEU A 157 -10.21 -9.36 5.29
N GLU A 158 -10.63 -10.23 4.36
CA GLU A 158 -11.57 -9.88 3.28
C GLU A 158 -12.90 -9.37 3.83
N GLU A 159 -13.49 -10.03 4.83
CA GLU A 159 -14.74 -9.62 5.46
C GLU A 159 -14.64 -8.29 6.21
N TYR A 160 -13.48 -7.98 6.78
CA TYR A 160 -13.26 -6.75 7.54
C TYR A 160 -12.95 -5.56 6.62
N PHE A 161 -12.01 -5.71 5.68
CA PHE A 161 -11.50 -4.59 4.87
C PHE A 161 -12.33 -4.28 3.62
N ASN A 162 -13.25 -5.16 3.19
CA ASN A 162 -14.18 -4.89 2.08
C ASN A 162 -15.48 -4.19 2.49
N LYS A 163 -15.69 -3.93 3.79
CA LYS A 163 -16.83 -3.15 4.31
C LYS A 163 -16.58 -1.65 4.21
#